data_AF-A0A973DLZ0-F1
#
_entry.id   AF-A0A973DLZ0-F1
#
_cell.length_a   1.000
_cell.length_b   1.000
_cell.length_c   1.000
_cell.angle_alpha   90.00
_cell.angle_beta   90.00
_cell.angle_gamma   90.00
#
_symmetry.space_group_name_H-M   'P 1'
#
loop_
_entity.id
_entity.type
_entity.pdbx_description
1 polymer ?
#
loop_
_entity_poly.entity_id
_entity_poly.type
_entity_poly.pdbx_seq_one_letter_code
_entity_poly.pdbx_strand_id
1 'polypeptide(L)'
;MMYDQLDINEFLFDITQVGNWEGEEELASDNINRVYHRLFETASDDTEITLFREMLDAIWPYWQHQPGLVELDDELIDHFIAFLIEEFSNDSEE
;
A
#
# COMPACT_ATOMS: atom_id res chain seq x y z
N MET A 1 -22.84 -11.90 -12.55
CA MET A 1 -21.45 -12.40 -12.48
C MET A 1 -20.57 -11.26 -12.94
N MET A 2 -19.45 -11.02 -12.25
CA MET A 2 -18.54 -9.86 -12.34
C MET A 2 -18.86 -8.71 -11.39
N TYR A 3 -18.50 -8.88 -10.12
CA TYR A 3 -17.66 -7.88 -9.45
C TYR A 3 -16.32 -8.60 -9.30
N ASP A 4 -15.38 -8.26 -10.17
CA ASP A 4 -14.29 -7.32 -9.84
C ASP A 4 -13.19 -8.11 -9.12
N GLN A 5 -12.46 -8.89 -9.93
CA GLN A 5 -11.28 -9.60 -9.49
C GLN A 5 -10.16 -8.55 -9.53
N LEU A 6 -10.05 -7.72 -8.49
CA LEU A 6 -8.94 -6.79 -8.34
C LEU A 6 -7.65 -7.58 -8.49
N ASP A 7 -6.90 -7.30 -9.56
CA ASP A 7 -5.60 -7.90 -9.76
C ASP A 7 -4.56 -6.99 -9.11
N ILE A 8 -3.97 -7.44 -8.00
CA ILE A 8 -2.95 -6.68 -7.28
C ILE A 8 -1.80 -6.26 -8.19
N ASN A 9 -1.51 -7.03 -9.25
CA ASN A 9 -0.46 -6.70 -10.22
C ASN A 9 -0.71 -5.38 -10.96
N GLU A 10 -1.94 -4.87 -11.01
CA GLU A 10 -2.23 -3.55 -11.60
C GLU A 10 -1.76 -2.38 -10.73
N PHE A 11 -1.49 -2.64 -9.45
CA PHE A 11 -1.08 -1.63 -8.47
C PHE A 11 0.39 -1.71 -8.08
N LEU A 12 1.09 -2.77 -8.51
CA LEU A 12 2.51 -2.94 -8.21
C LEU A 12 3.35 -1.91 -8.98
N PHE A 13 4.43 -1.47 -8.32
CA PHE A 13 5.38 -0.52 -8.86
C PHE A 13 6.60 -1.28 -9.40
N ASP A 14 6.99 -0.96 -10.63
CA ASP A 14 8.30 -1.25 -11.15
C ASP A 14 9.34 -0.23 -10.66
N ILE A 15 10.62 -0.60 -10.75
CA ILE A 15 11.79 0.26 -10.47
C ILE A 15 11.69 1.61 -11.19
N THR A 16 11.14 1.61 -12.41
CA THR A 16 10.98 2.84 -13.21
C THR A 16 9.85 3.76 -12.73
N GLN A 17 8.91 3.25 -11.92
CA GLN A 17 7.75 3.98 -11.43
C GLN A 17 8.00 4.63 -10.07
N VAL A 18 8.87 4.06 -9.23
CA VAL A 18 9.16 4.61 -7.89
C VAL A 18 9.96 5.91 -7.93
N GLY A 19 10.59 6.25 -9.06
CA GLY A 19 11.37 7.47 -9.22
C GLY A 19 12.82 7.28 -8.77
N ASN A 20 13.46 8.37 -8.33
CA ASN A 20 14.88 8.36 -7.97
C ASN A 20 15.06 8.19 -6.46
N TRP A 21 15.56 7.02 -6.07
CA TRP A 21 15.85 6.65 -4.68
C TRP A 21 17.35 6.52 -4.42
N GLU A 22 18.17 7.42 -4.97
CA GLU A 22 19.63 7.44 -4.79
C GLU A 22 20.34 6.11 -5.13
N GLY A 23 19.75 5.31 -6.03
CA GLY A 23 20.25 3.99 -6.42
C GLY A 23 19.61 2.80 -5.67
N GLU A 24 18.70 3.05 -4.73
CA GLU A 24 17.93 2.04 -3.98
C GLU A 24 16.51 1.83 -4.56
N GLU A 25 16.36 2.06 -5.86
CA GLU A 25 15.07 2.05 -6.55
C GLU A 25 14.44 0.65 -6.54
N GLU A 26 15.27 -0.40 -6.64
CA GLU A 26 14.84 -1.79 -6.49
C GLU A 26 14.26 -2.03 -5.10
N LEU A 27 14.95 -1.58 -4.05
CA LEU A 27 14.52 -1.75 -2.67
C LEU A 27 13.24 -0.95 -2.36
N ALA A 28 13.15 0.28 -2.86
CA ALA A 28 11.95 1.10 -2.75
C ALA A 28 10.74 0.44 -3.44
N SER A 29 10.94 -0.12 -4.64
CA SER A 29 9.89 -0.84 -5.37
C SER A 29 9.46 -2.14 -4.68
N ASP A 30 10.42 -2.89 -4.13
CA ASP A 30 10.11 -4.11 -3.39
C ASP A 30 9.34 -3.80 -2.11
N ASN A 31 9.79 -2.80 -1.34
CA ASN A 31 9.15 -2.42 -0.09
C ASN A 31 7.74 -1.88 -0.31
N ILE A 32 7.50 -0.99 -1.29
CA ILE A 32 6.14 -0.51 -1.56
C ILE A 32 5.23 -1.65 -2.03
N ASN A 33 5.74 -2.57 -2.84
CA ASN A 33 4.99 -3.76 -3.28
C ASN A 33 4.65 -4.67 -2.09
N ARG A 34 5.56 -4.84 -1.15
CA ARG A 34 5.31 -5.57 0.11
C ARG A 34 4.21 -4.90 0.93
N VAL A 35 4.18 -3.57 1.02
CA VAL A 35 3.08 -2.84 1.67
C VAL A 35 1.74 -3.17 0.99
N TYR A 36 1.67 -3.13 -0.34
CA TYR A 36 0.46 -3.47 -1.08
C TYR A 36 0.00 -4.91 -0.85
N HIS A 37 0.93 -5.87 -0.92
CA HIS A 37 0.63 -7.26 -0.61
C HIS A 37 0.10 -7.41 0.81
N ARG A 38 0.71 -6.73 1.77
CA ARG A 38 0.30 -6.83 3.17
C ARG A 38 -1.07 -6.23 3.44
N LEU A 39 -1.39 -5.11 2.79
CA LEU A 39 -2.75 -4.56 2.83
C LEU A 39 -3.76 -5.58 2.28
N PHE A 40 -3.45 -6.22 1.14
CA PHE A 40 -4.33 -7.21 0.53
C PHE A 40 -4.53 -8.46 1.42
N GLU A 41 -3.48 -8.91 2.12
CA GLU A 41 -3.58 -10.02 3.08
C GLU A 41 -4.38 -9.65 4.34
N THR A 42 -4.34 -8.38 4.74
CA THR A 42 -4.98 -7.88 5.97
C THR A 42 -6.42 -7.45 5.73
N ALA A 43 -6.71 -6.89 4.56
CA ALA A 43 -8.06 -6.53 4.14
C ALA A 43 -8.93 -7.79 4.11
N SER A 44 -10.10 -7.69 4.72
CA SER A 44 -11.07 -8.79 4.69
C SER A 44 -11.76 -8.83 3.33
N ASP A 45 -12.21 -10.02 2.91
CA ASP A 45 -13.04 -10.20 1.71
C ASP A 45 -14.35 -9.39 1.77
N ASP A 46 -14.72 -8.90 2.96
CA ASP A 46 -15.88 -8.05 3.23
C ASP A 46 -15.58 -6.55 3.07
N THR A 47 -14.31 -6.15 2.93
CA THR A 47 -13.90 -4.76 2.73
C THR A 47 -14.41 -4.27 1.37
N GLU A 48 -15.11 -3.13 1.35
CA GLU A 48 -15.59 -2.55 0.10
C GLU A 48 -14.42 -2.22 -0.84
N ILE A 49 -14.53 -2.65 -2.10
CA ILE A 49 -13.53 -2.40 -3.14
C ILE A 49 -13.18 -0.92 -3.27
N THR A 50 -14.17 -0.05 -3.13
CA THR A 50 -13.97 1.41 -3.15
C THR A 50 -13.02 1.85 -2.04
N LEU A 51 -13.30 1.43 -0.80
CA LEU A 51 -12.47 1.74 0.36
C LEU A 51 -11.06 1.15 0.23
N PHE A 52 -10.96 -0.09 -0.24
CA PHE A 52 -9.66 -0.74 -0.48
C PHE A 52 -8.84 0.06 -1.50
N ARG A 53 -9.47 0.53 -2.58
CA ARG A 53 -8.80 1.34 -3.60
C ARG A 53 -8.37 2.71 -3.07
N GLU A 54 -9.18 3.34 -2.24
CA GLU A 54 -8.81 4.59 -1.57
C GLU A 54 -7.62 4.41 -0.63
N MET A 55 -7.57 3.30 0.12
CA MET A 55 -6.40 2.92 0.92
C MET A 55 -5.15 2.77 0.03
N LEU A 56 -5.24 2.03 -1.07
CA LEU A 56 -4.14 1.84 -2.02
C LEU A 56 -3.62 3.18 -2.56
N ASP A 57 -4.52 4.05 -3.04
CA ASP A 57 -4.19 5.36 -3.58
C ASP A 57 -3.55 6.28 -2.52
N ALA A 58 -3.77 6.05 -1.22
CA ALA A 58 -3.16 6.80 -0.13
C ALA A 58 -1.75 6.32 0.25
N ILE A 59 -1.41 5.05 0.01
CA ILE A 59 -0.11 4.47 0.39
C ILE A 59 1.04 5.16 -0.34
N TRP A 60 0.99 5.24 -1.67
CA TRP A 60 2.09 5.80 -2.45
C TRP A 60 2.39 7.27 -2.12
N PRO A 61 1.40 8.18 -2.05
CA PRO A 61 1.62 9.57 -1.65
C PRO A 61 2.29 9.74 -0.28
N TYR A 62 2.00 8.84 0.66
CA TYR A 62 2.60 8.82 1.99
C TYR A 62 4.08 8.46 1.91
N TRP A 63 4.44 7.41 1.15
CA TRP A 63 5.81 6.89 1.12
C TRP A 63 6.74 7.57 0.12
N GLN A 64 6.23 8.11 -1.00
CA GLN A 64 7.08 8.66 -2.07
C GLN A 64 8.01 9.81 -1.63
N HIS A 65 7.72 10.46 -0.50
CA HIS A 65 8.52 11.54 0.08
C HIS A 65 9.27 11.13 1.35
N GLN A 66 9.11 9.88 1.81
CA GLN A 66 9.65 9.40 3.06
C GLN A 66 10.90 8.54 2.80
N PRO A 67 12.09 8.97 3.26
CA PRO A 67 13.30 8.16 3.09
C PRO A 67 13.20 6.81 3.81
N GLY A 68 12.33 6.71 4.83
CA GLY A 68 12.10 5.46 5.55
C GLY A 68 11.45 4.35 4.72
N LEU A 69 11.04 4.59 3.46
CA LEU A 69 10.50 3.54 2.59
C LEU A 69 11.54 2.42 2.36
N VAL A 70 12.81 2.77 2.17
CA VAL A 70 13.89 1.78 1.98
C VAL A 70 14.29 1.07 3.28
N GLU A 71 13.90 1.64 4.43
CA GLU A 71 14.14 1.10 5.77
C GLU A 71 12.93 0.31 6.32
N LEU A 72 11.93 0.02 5.48
CA LEU A 72 10.74 -0.72 5.89
C LEU A 72 11.03 -2.20 6.18
N ASP A 73 10.81 -2.58 7.42
CA ASP A 73 10.75 -3.97 7.88
C ASP A 73 9.29 -4.46 8.03
N ASP A 74 9.10 -5.77 8.11
CA ASP A 74 7.76 -6.40 8.23
C ASP A 74 6.95 -5.82 9.39
N GLU A 75 7.57 -5.58 10.54
CA GLU A 75 6.89 -5.00 11.71
C GLU A 75 6.40 -3.57 11.46
N LEU A 76 7.17 -2.77 10.71
CA LEU A 76 6.79 -1.40 10.34
C LEU A 76 5.67 -1.40 9.31
N ILE A 77 5.71 -2.33 8.36
CA ILE A 77 4.64 -2.54 7.38
C ILE A 77 3.35 -2.91 8.11
N ASP A 78 3.40 -3.88 9.02
CA ASP A 78 2.24 -4.30 9.81
C ASP A 78 1.61 -3.14 10.59
N HIS A 79 2.45 -2.35 11.27
CA HIS A 79 2.00 -1.19 12.00
C HIS A 79 1.38 -0.12 11.08
N PHE A 80 1.98 0.11 9.91
CA PHE A 80 1.48 1.07 8.93
C PHE A 80 0.12 0.65 8.35
N ILE A 81 -0.05 -0.64 8.01
CA ILE A 81 -1.33 -1.17 7.52
C ILE A 81 -2.41 -1.08 8.59
N ALA A 82 -2.10 -1.44 9.84
CA ALA A 82 -3.04 -1.32 10.94
C ALA A 82 -3.49 0.15 11.16
N PHE A 83 -2.54 1.08 11.13
CA PHE A 83 -2.83 2.52 11.20
C PHE A 83 -3.71 2.98 10.02
N LEU A 84 -3.38 2.58 8.79
CA LEU A 84 -4.14 2.95 7.60
C LEU A 84 -5.60 2.47 7.70
N ILE A 85 -5.80 1.20 8.07
CA ILE A 85 -7.16 0.64 8.21
C ILE A 85 -7.94 1.39 9.30
N GLU A 86 -7.31 1.73 10.43
CA GLU A 86 -7.94 2.50 11.50
C GLU A 86 -8.33 3.92 11.04
N GLU A 87 -7.44 4.62 10.35
CA GLU A 87 -7.71 5.95 9.80
C GLU A 87 -8.90 5.94 8.84
N PHE A 88 -8.93 5.02 7.88
CA PHE A 88 -10.04 4.89 6.91
C PHE A 88 -11.35 4.42 7.56
N SER A 89 -11.26 3.62 8.63
CA SER A 89 -12.44 3.22 9.41
C SER A 89 -13.02 4.41 10.19
N ASN A 90 -12.16 5.29 10.74
CA ASN A 90 -12.58 6.49 11.46
C ASN A 90 -13.13 7.59 10.53
N ASP A 91 -12.57 7.74 9.31
CA ASP A 91 -13.06 8.73 8.31
C ASP A 91 -14.50 8.42 7.86
N SER A 92 -14.95 7.18 8.04
CA SER A 92 -16.34 6.75 7.77
C SER A 92 -17.35 7.24 8.83
N GLU A 93 -16.90 7.74 9.99
CA GLU A 93 -17.74 8.15 11.13
C GLU A 93 -17.93 9.67 11.29
N GLU A 94 -17.37 10.53 10.42
CA GLU A 94 -17.58 12.00 10.44
C GLU A 94 -18.64 12.55 9.45
#